data_AF-A0A158AHM3-F1
#
_entry.id   AF-A0A158AHM3-F1
#
_cell.length_a   1.000
_cell.length_b   1.000
_cell.length_c   1.000
_cell.angle_alpha   90.00
_cell.angle_beta   90.00
_cell.angle_gamma   90.00
#
_symmetry.space_group_name_H-M   'P 1'
#
loop_
_entity.id
_entity.type
_entity.pdbx_description
1 polymer ?
#
loop_
_entity_poly.entity_id
_entity_poly.type
_entity_poly.pdbx_seq_one_letter_code
_entity_poly.pdbx_strand_id
1 'polypeptide(L)'
;MRKLAAALALPLLFAACAQFHNEDAGQPEVEKSSTANKVNGIVQCITDEAKKHDAQYQQTNIPQGVMLEFGDSNVIKVRYDNGETTYRFYPGKRHPSNLWIEGAGKKCAPADATAHDEPQK
;
A
#
# COMPACT_ATOMS: atom_id res chain seq x y z
N MET A 1 52.49 -9.79 16.86
CA MET A 1 51.47 -8.73 16.66
C MET A 1 50.69 -8.97 15.38
N ARG A 2 49.57 -9.71 15.38
CA ARG A 2 48.69 -9.89 14.18
C ARG A 2 47.23 -10.29 14.50
N LYS A 3 46.71 -10.02 15.70
CA LYS A 3 45.36 -10.51 16.10
C LYS A 3 44.39 -9.48 16.66
N LEU A 4 44.68 -8.18 16.53
CA LEU A 4 43.86 -7.11 17.11
C LEU A 4 43.19 -6.18 16.07
N ALA A 5 43.19 -6.54 14.79
CA ALA A 5 42.56 -5.71 13.74
C ALA A 5 41.15 -6.17 13.35
N ALA A 6 40.72 -7.38 13.75
CA ALA A 6 39.49 -7.99 13.23
C ALA A 6 38.22 -7.65 14.03
N ALA A 7 38.32 -7.02 15.20
CA ALA A 7 37.17 -6.79 16.09
C ALA A 7 36.44 -5.45 15.84
N LEU A 8 37.01 -4.53 15.06
CA LEU A 8 36.45 -3.18 14.85
C LEU A 8 35.54 -3.06 13.62
N ALA A 9 35.41 -4.11 12.80
CA ALA A 9 34.62 -4.06 11.56
C ALA A 9 33.16 -4.54 11.72
N LEU A 10 32.83 -5.24 12.81
CA LEU A 10 31.46 -5.75 13.03
C LEU A 10 30.39 -4.69 13.32
N PRO A 11 30.63 -3.53 13.96
CA PRO A 11 29.55 -2.59 14.25
C PRO A 11 29.12 -1.76 13.02
N LEU A 12 29.93 -1.69 11.97
CA LEU A 12 29.63 -0.87 10.78
C LEU A 12 28.61 -1.52 9.84
N LEU A 13 28.40 -2.84 9.93
CA LEU A 13 27.45 -3.55 9.07
C LEU A 13 25.99 -3.42 9.57
N PHE A 14 25.78 -3.14 10.86
CA PHE A 14 24.43 -3.00 11.43
C PHE A 14 23.87 -1.57 11.33
N ALA A 15 24.72 -0.56 11.10
CA ALA A 15 24.27 0.83 10.96
C ALA A 15 23.60 1.13 9.59
N ALA A 16 23.86 0.31 8.57
CA ALA A 16 23.30 0.53 7.23
C ALA A 16 21.80 0.18 7.13
N CYS A 17 21.28 -0.69 8.01
CA CYS A 17 19.86 -1.05 8.01
C CYS A 17 18.96 0.08 8.53
N ALA A 18 19.49 1.05 9.27
CA ALA A 18 18.72 2.19 9.78
C ALA A 18 18.40 3.23 8.70
N GLN A 19 19.16 3.28 7.59
CA GLN A 19 18.95 4.27 6.52
C GLN A 19 17.73 3.99 5.63
N PHE A 20 17.14 2.80 5.73
CA PHE A 20 15.90 2.45 5.02
C PHE A 20 14.65 2.65 5.90
N HIS A 21 14.82 3.14 7.13
CA HIS A 21 13.70 3.50 7.99
C HIS A 21 13.26 4.92 7.61
N ASN A 22 12.22 5.03 6.80
CA ASN A 22 11.56 6.30 6.54
C ASN A 22 10.53 6.51 7.66
N GLU A 23 10.89 7.30 8.69
CA GLU A 23 9.98 7.60 9.81
C GLU A 23 8.70 8.34 9.37
N ASP A 24 8.74 8.98 8.20
CA ASP A 24 7.61 9.63 7.53
C ASP A 24 6.86 8.69 6.56
N ALA A 25 7.36 7.48 6.32
CA ALA A 25 6.55 6.44 5.70
C ALA A 25 5.55 6.00 6.78
N GLY A 26 4.45 6.76 6.86
CA GLY A 26 3.30 6.42 7.68
C GLY A 26 2.97 4.94 7.54
N GLN A 27 2.38 4.36 8.60
CA GLN A 27 2.07 2.94 8.64
C GLN A 27 1.45 2.49 7.30
N PRO A 28 1.85 1.35 6.71
CA PRO A 28 1.26 0.87 5.47
C PRO A 28 -0.23 0.62 5.72
N GLU A 29 -1.06 1.61 5.38
CA GLU A 29 -2.44 1.65 5.79
C GLU A 29 -3.36 0.96 4.78
N VAL A 30 -4.38 0.35 5.38
CA VAL A 30 -5.55 -0.29 4.78
C VAL A 30 -5.20 -1.58 4.03
N GLU A 31 -4.83 -2.62 4.78
CA GLU A 31 -5.08 -4.00 4.36
C GLU A 31 -6.54 -4.32 4.70
N LYS A 32 -7.40 -4.36 3.68
CA LYS A 32 -8.79 -4.84 3.83
C LYS A 32 -9.01 -6.04 2.93
N SER A 33 -9.81 -7.00 3.41
CA SER A 33 -10.04 -8.28 2.75
C SER A 33 -11.53 -8.49 2.44
N SER A 34 -11.86 -9.24 1.38
CA SER A 34 -13.23 -9.71 1.12
C SER A 34 -13.23 -11.03 0.36
N THR A 35 -14.11 -11.95 0.72
CA THR A 35 -14.19 -13.28 0.08
C THR A 35 -14.77 -13.27 -1.34
N ALA A 36 -15.29 -12.14 -1.80
CA ALA A 36 -15.76 -11.97 -3.17
C ALA A 36 -14.61 -11.44 -4.04
N ASN A 37 -14.32 -12.11 -5.17
CA ASN A 37 -13.35 -11.63 -6.16
C ASN A 37 -13.86 -10.30 -6.78
N LYS A 38 -13.33 -9.17 -6.28
CA LYS A 38 -13.79 -7.81 -6.61
C LYS A 38 -12.71 -6.92 -7.22
N VAL A 39 -11.58 -7.50 -7.65
CA VAL A 39 -10.41 -6.76 -8.13
C VAL A 39 -10.78 -5.67 -9.13
N ASN A 40 -11.49 -6.03 -10.21
CA ASN A 40 -11.87 -5.06 -11.25
C ASN A 40 -12.76 -3.93 -10.74
N GLY A 41 -13.70 -4.22 -9.82
CA GLY A 41 -14.59 -3.20 -9.25
C GLY A 41 -13.84 -2.20 -8.37
N ILE A 42 -12.87 -2.68 -7.58
CA ILE A 42 -12.02 -1.83 -6.75
C ILE A 42 -11.10 -0.98 -7.63
N VAL A 43 -10.45 -1.58 -8.63
CA VAL A 43 -9.61 -0.87 -9.59
C VAL A 43 -10.42 0.21 -10.30
N GLN A 44 -11.61 -0.13 -10.81
CA GLN A 44 -12.50 0.83 -11.45
C GLN A 44 -12.83 2.00 -10.51
N CYS A 45 -13.23 1.72 -9.27
CA CYS A 45 -13.55 2.75 -8.27
C CYS A 45 -12.37 3.71 -8.04
N ILE A 46 -11.15 3.19 -7.86
CA ILE A 46 -9.95 4.02 -7.68
C ILE A 46 -9.65 4.85 -8.92
N THR A 47 -9.75 4.27 -10.12
CA THR A 47 -9.51 5.01 -11.36
C THR A 47 -10.57 6.08 -11.63
N ASP A 48 -11.79 5.91 -11.13
CA ASP A 48 -12.84 6.93 -11.22
C ASP A 48 -12.64 8.06 -10.20
N GLU A 49 -12.09 7.77 -9.01
CA GLU A 49 -11.61 8.83 -8.12
C GLU A 49 -10.42 9.57 -8.73
N ALA A 50 -9.46 8.87 -9.34
CA ALA A 50 -8.33 9.49 -10.03
C ALA A 50 -8.78 10.50 -11.11
N LYS A 51 -9.80 10.15 -11.89
CA LYS A 51 -10.39 11.05 -12.89
C LYS A 51 -10.98 12.33 -12.28
N LYS A 52 -11.60 12.26 -11.10
CA LYS A 52 -12.15 13.44 -10.41
C LYS A 52 -11.08 14.41 -9.91
N HIS A 53 -9.86 13.92 -9.76
CA HIS A 53 -8.72 14.67 -9.27
C HIS A 53 -7.70 14.97 -10.37
N ASP A 54 -8.05 14.73 -11.65
CA ASP A 54 -7.18 14.88 -12.81
C ASP A 54 -5.81 14.17 -12.64
N ALA A 55 -5.81 13.07 -11.89
CA ALA A 55 -4.60 12.35 -11.51
C ALA A 55 -4.24 11.32 -12.58
N GLN A 56 -3.01 11.40 -13.07
CA GLN A 56 -2.44 10.37 -13.93
C GLN A 56 -1.95 9.18 -13.10
N TYR A 57 -2.06 7.98 -13.69
CA TYR A 57 -1.57 6.75 -13.08
C TYR A 57 -1.05 5.78 -14.13
N GLN A 58 -0.12 4.93 -13.71
CA GLN A 58 0.25 3.72 -14.44
C GLN A 58 -0.51 2.54 -13.86
N GLN A 59 -1.04 1.69 -14.73
CA GLN A 59 -1.66 0.43 -14.34
C GLN A 59 -0.77 -0.73 -14.79
N THR A 60 -0.31 -1.51 -13.84
CA THR A 60 0.55 -2.68 -14.06
C THR A 60 -0.20 -3.94 -13.63
N ASN A 61 -0.37 -4.89 -14.55
CA ASN A 61 -0.90 -6.20 -14.21
C ASN A 61 0.12 -6.95 -13.35
N ILE A 62 -0.33 -7.53 -12.24
CA ILE A 62 0.49 -8.33 -11.33
C ILE A 62 -0.16 -9.71 -11.17
N PRO A 63 0.58 -10.74 -10.70
CA PRO A 63 -0.03 -11.99 -10.34
C PRO A 63 -1.24 -11.76 -9.45
N GLN A 64 -2.38 -12.34 -9.85
CA GLN A 64 -3.64 -12.31 -9.11
C GLN A 64 -4.25 -10.91 -8.93
N GLY A 65 -3.84 -9.89 -9.69
CA GLY A 65 -4.42 -8.57 -9.52
C GLY A 65 -3.81 -7.44 -10.34
N VAL A 66 -3.90 -6.23 -9.80
CA VAL A 66 -3.49 -4.99 -10.44
C VAL A 66 -2.74 -4.10 -9.45
N MET A 67 -1.72 -3.41 -9.95
CA MET A 67 -1.02 -2.33 -9.27
C MET A 67 -1.31 -1.01 -9.97
N LEU A 68 -1.68 0.01 -9.20
CA LEU A 68 -1.88 1.38 -9.67
C LEU A 68 -0.81 2.27 -9.04
N GLU A 69 -0.07 2.98 -9.87
CA GLU A 69 1.07 3.80 -9.47
C GLU A 69 0.76 5.27 -9.78
N PHE A 70 0.83 6.13 -8.77
CA PHE A 70 0.46 7.54 -8.84
C PHE A 70 1.65 8.44 -8.48
N GLY A 71 2.00 9.33 -9.41
CA GLY A 71 3.07 10.31 -9.22
C GLY A 71 4.39 9.67 -8.81
N ASP A 72 5.12 10.32 -7.90
CA ASP A 72 6.50 9.97 -7.59
C ASP A 72 6.69 8.71 -6.73
N SER A 73 5.63 8.17 -6.09
CA SER A 73 5.78 7.02 -5.16
C SER A 73 4.50 6.41 -4.57
N ASN A 74 3.29 6.91 -4.87
CA ASN A 74 2.08 6.32 -4.28
C ASN A 74 1.68 5.06 -5.06
N VAL A 75 1.50 3.94 -4.36
CA VAL A 75 1.16 2.66 -4.99
C VAL A 75 -0.06 2.05 -4.33
N ILE A 76 -1.04 1.64 -5.12
CA ILE A 76 -2.17 0.83 -4.67
C ILE A 76 -2.02 -0.57 -5.28
N LYS A 77 -2.04 -1.61 -4.46
CA LYS A 77 -2.10 -3.01 -4.92
C LYS A 77 -3.46 -3.58 -4.58
N VAL A 78 -4.11 -4.19 -5.57
CA VAL A 78 -5.37 -4.91 -5.42
C VAL A 78 -5.15 -6.33 -5.93
N ARG A 79 -5.37 -7.34 -5.09
CA ARG A 79 -5.18 -8.75 -5.47
C ARG A 79 -6.35 -9.60 -5.01
N TYR A 80 -6.59 -10.72 -5.68
CA TYR A 80 -7.43 -11.79 -5.19
C TYR A 80 -6.60 -13.08 -5.04
N ASP A 81 -6.27 -13.43 -3.81
CA ASP A 81 -5.44 -14.57 -3.47
C ASP A 81 -6.03 -15.32 -2.27
N ASN A 82 -5.87 -16.65 -2.22
CA ASN A 82 -6.37 -17.52 -1.14
C ASN A 82 -7.86 -17.31 -0.77
N GLY A 83 -8.69 -16.99 -1.76
CA GLY A 83 -10.13 -16.76 -1.54
C GLY A 83 -10.47 -15.35 -1.05
N GLU A 84 -9.50 -14.45 -0.96
CA GLU A 84 -9.68 -13.10 -0.43
C GLU A 84 -9.17 -12.02 -1.39
N THR A 85 -9.94 -10.95 -1.54
CA THR A 85 -9.54 -9.75 -2.25
C THR A 85 -8.85 -8.81 -1.28
N THR A 86 -7.55 -8.58 -1.44
CA THR A 86 -6.78 -7.62 -0.64
C THR A 86 -6.62 -6.30 -1.39
N TYR A 87 -6.82 -5.20 -0.66
CA TYR A 87 -6.39 -3.85 -1.05
C TYR A 87 -5.23 -3.45 -0.16
N ARG A 88 -4.20 -2.79 -0.70
CA ARG A 88 -3.10 -2.24 0.09
C ARG A 88 -2.59 -0.95 -0.53
N PHE A 89 -2.55 0.11 0.27
CA PHE A 89 -2.00 1.40 -0.14
C PHE A 89 -0.60 1.60 0.46
N TYR A 90 0.35 1.97 -0.39
CA TYR A 90 1.69 2.37 -0.02
C TYR A 90 1.81 3.87 -0.25
N PRO A 91 1.81 4.68 0.82
CA PRO A 91 1.95 6.11 0.68
C PRO A 91 3.35 6.46 0.18
N GLY A 92 3.38 7.32 -0.83
CA GLY A 92 4.62 7.94 -1.32
C GLY A 92 4.93 9.23 -0.58
N LYS A 93 5.73 10.09 -1.21
CA LYS A 93 5.96 11.45 -0.72
C LYS A 93 4.63 12.22 -0.66
N ARG A 94 4.28 12.74 0.51
CA ARG A 94 3.04 13.49 0.74
C ARG A 94 3.04 14.80 -0.07
N HIS A 95 2.00 15.01 -0.87
CA HIS A 95 1.81 16.22 -1.68
C HIS A 95 0.32 16.61 -1.68
N PRO A 96 -0.06 17.90 -1.68
CA PRO A 96 -1.47 18.29 -1.69
C PRO A 96 -2.29 17.63 -2.81
N SER A 97 -1.68 17.39 -3.97
CA SER A 97 -2.31 16.72 -5.11
C SER A 97 -2.55 15.21 -4.94
N ASN A 98 -2.03 14.57 -3.90
CA ASN A 98 -2.19 13.13 -3.64
C ASN A 98 -2.94 12.79 -2.35
N LEU A 99 -3.37 13.79 -1.57
CA LEU A 99 -4.11 13.58 -0.31
C LEU A 99 -5.47 12.88 -0.51
N TRP A 100 -6.03 12.95 -1.72
CA TRP A 100 -7.29 12.29 -2.04
C TRP A 100 -7.20 10.76 -2.06
N ILE A 101 -6.01 10.19 -2.26
CA ILE A 101 -5.80 8.74 -2.43
C ILE A 101 -6.19 7.98 -1.16
N GLU A 102 -5.85 8.52 0.02
CA GLU A 102 -6.26 7.95 1.32
C GLU A 102 -7.79 7.89 1.46
N GLY A 103 -8.48 8.96 1.02
CA GLY A 103 -9.94 9.02 1.01
C GLY A 103 -10.56 8.04 0.02
N ALA A 104 -9.97 7.91 -1.18
CA ALA A 104 -10.36 6.92 -2.17
C ALA A 104 -10.19 5.49 -1.65
N GLY A 105 -9.12 5.20 -0.90
CA GLY A 105 -8.91 3.92 -0.24
C GLY A 105 -10.03 3.57 0.74
N LYS A 106 -10.45 4.52 1.59
CA LYS A 106 -11.57 4.30 2.53
C LYS A 106 -12.90 3.97 1.82
N LYS A 107 -13.10 4.54 0.64
CA LYS A 107 -14.31 4.37 -0.17
C LYS A 107 -14.29 3.10 -1.02
N CYS A 108 -13.17 2.80 -1.65
CA CYS A 108 -13.05 1.78 -2.69
C CYS A 108 -12.47 0.45 -2.19
N ALA A 109 -11.74 0.46 -1.07
CA ALA A 109 -11.24 -0.78 -0.47
C ALA A 109 -12.41 -1.71 -0.10
N PRO A 110 -12.21 -3.04 -0.16
CA PRO A 110 -13.21 -4.00 0.25
C PRO A 110 -13.64 -3.73 1.70
N ALA A 111 -14.93 -3.94 2.00
CA ALA A 111 -15.40 -3.99 3.37
C ALA A 111 -15.22 -5.41 3.90
N ASP A 112 -14.73 -5.56 5.13
CA ASP A 112 -14.65 -6.86 5.79
C ASP A 112 -16.06 -7.44 5.90
N ALA A 113 -16.28 -8.61 5.31
CA ALA A 113 -17.60 -9.27 5.33
C ALA A 113 -18.03 -9.66 6.76
N THR A 114 -17.09 -9.71 7.71
CA THR A 114 -17.34 -9.98 9.14
C THR A 114 -17.72 -8.74 9.95
N ALA A 115 -17.69 -7.54 9.36
CA ALA A 115 -18.09 -6.30 10.04
C ALA A 115 -19.60 -6.03 9.97
N HIS A 116 -20.37 -6.89 9.28
CA HIS A 116 -21.83 -6.84 9.23
C HIS A 116 -22.42 -8.02 10.00
N ASP A 117 -22.40 -7.96 11.34
CA ASP A 117 -23.31 -8.74 12.20
C ASP A 117 -23.38 -8.22 13.65
N GLU A 118 -23.13 -6.93 13.92
CA GLU A 118 -23.59 -6.31 15.16
C GLU A 118 -24.67 -5.26 14.85
N PRO A 119 -25.92 -5.47 15.28
CA PRO A 119 -26.90 -4.41 15.32
C PRO A 119 -26.38 -3.33 16.28
N GLN A 120 -26.17 -2.12 15.77
CA GLN A 120 -26.00 -0.97 16.64
C GLN A 120 -27.27 -0.84 17.49
N LYS A 121 -27.13 -1.08 18.79
CA LYS A 121 -28.19 -0.95 19.79
C LYS A 121 -28.19 0.45 20.38
#